data_AF-A0A374VIF3-F1
#
_entry.id   AF-A0A374VIF3-F1
#
_cell.length_a   1.000
_cell.length_b   1.000
_cell.length_c   1.000
_cell.angle_alpha   90.00
_cell.angle_beta   90.00
_cell.angle_gamma   90.00
#
_symmetry.space_group_name_H-M   'P 1'
#
loop_
_entity.id
_entity.type
_entity.pdbx_description
1 polymer ?
#
loop_
_entity_poly.entity_id
_entity_poly.type
_entity_poly.pdbx_seq_one_letter_code
_entity_poly.pdbx_strand_id
1 'polypeptide(L)'
;MDSNKIKNLAFGARDALRAEVAARIDAVLEPGSPERLDLPEKVRRLEAAIDDKGMDAVVESTAYTWFNRLCALRFMDAKGYTPVPVVTPRPGATQPAILADAAQGVFDPDFGFSRLVRDRVQSVLAGGSGSGANRTEAAYGELLVAVCDHYAAAMPYLFGEAAASSLVMPQGLLAEGSILRRIVEDMDDDECETVEVLGWLYQFYVAERKAEYNDSDRKATADDIAPATQLFTPDWIVKYLVENSLGRLWMLNNPGSALANKMDYYIAPEGETEDFIKVYSPEELTLCDPACGSGHILVYAFDLLFEIYQEEGYFPEDIPALILQSNLFGMEIDGRAAEIAKFALEMKAREKDPDFFEKHIDANVTVLESVAFEPGALAGAGPIAGAADLLDAFEHMTEVGSLYVPAPGDMAAVDNAIASFSGDDLLGAGVLKKLRTMKNVLEALSRRVDCVVANPPYLGNSHFNDCMSAWIKREYPEEKSDLCTCFIKRGFSIAKAKGYSSMVTMHSWMFLSSYLTV
;
A
#
# COMPACT_ATOMS: atom_id res chain seq x y z
N MET A 1 -1.71 16.54 -14.86
CA MET A 1 -0.48 15.92 -14.32
C MET A 1 0.67 16.08 -15.29
N ASP A 2 1.68 16.86 -14.91
CA ASP A 2 2.98 16.99 -15.57
C ASP A 2 3.95 15.95 -15.01
N SER A 3 4.05 14.82 -15.70
CA SER A 3 4.90 13.69 -15.28
C SER A 3 6.39 14.03 -15.16
N ASN A 4 6.86 15.13 -15.78
CA ASN A 4 8.25 15.54 -15.63
C ASN A 4 8.52 16.21 -14.27
N LYS A 5 7.58 17.00 -13.73
CA LYS A 5 7.71 17.57 -12.38
C LYS A 5 7.81 16.45 -11.35
N ILE A 6 6.86 15.51 -11.39
CA ILE A 6 6.79 14.37 -10.47
C ILE A 6 8.02 13.47 -10.58
N LYS A 7 8.52 13.25 -11.80
CA LYS A 7 9.78 12.52 -12.02
C LYS A 7 10.99 13.24 -11.43
N ASN A 8 11.09 14.56 -11.59
CA ASN A 8 12.18 15.36 -11.04
C ASN A 8 12.14 15.42 -9.51
N LEU A 9 10.95 15.44 -8.91
CA LEU A 9 10.78 15.33 -7.47
C LEU A 9 11.34 14.01 -6.94
N ALA A 10 10.96 12.89 -7.58
CA ALA A 10 11.41 11.57 -7.16
C ALA A 10 12.92 11.35 -7.36
N PHE A 11 13.51 11.93 -8.42
CA PHE A 11 14.94 11.80 -8.71
C PHE A 11 15.81 12.34 -7.57
N GLY A 12 16.69 11.50 -7.03
CA GLY A 12 17.57 11.84 -5.90
C GLY A 12 16.86 12.13 -4.56
N ALA A 13 15.52 12.09 -4.48
CA ALA A 13 14.80 12.20 -3.21
C ALA A 13 15.10 11.00 -2.29
N ARG A 14 15.21 9.81 -2.89
CA ARG A 14 15.60 8.58 -2.21
C ARG A 14 16.94 8.73 -1.50
N ASP A 15 17.99 9.08 -2.23
CA ASP A 15 19.34 9.19 -1.67
C ASP A 15 19.43 10.29 -0.61
N ALA A 16 18.77 11.43 -0.83
CA ALA A 16 18.72 12.51 0.14
C ALA A 16 18.06 12.06 1.46
N LEU A 17 16.89 11.42 1.39
CA LEU A 17 16.19 10.94 2.58
C LEU A 17 16.94 9.82 3.30
N ARG A 18 17.54 8.89 2.57
CA ARG A 18 18.37 7.84 3.16
C ARG A 18 19.56 8.42 3.92
N ALA A 19 20.22 9.43 3.36
CA ALA A 19 21.34 10.10 4.02
C ALA A 19 20.91 10.76 5.34
N GLU A 20 19.80 11.50 5.33
CA GLU A 20 19.26 12.16 6.54
C GLU A 20 18.81 11.15 7.60
N VAL A 21 18.12 10.08 7.18
CA VAL A 21 17.67 9.02 8.09
C VAL A 21 18.85 8.25 8.69
N ALA A 22 19.86 7.91 7.87
CA ALA A 22 21.07 7.24 8.37
C ALA A 22 21.80 8.10 9.40
N ALA A 23 22.00 9.39 9.10
CA ALA A 23 22.60 10.33 10.05
C ALA A 23 21.80 10.46 11.35
N ARG A 24 20.45 10.43 11.25
CA ARG A 24 19.58 10.47 12.42
C ARG A 24 19.66 9.20 13.25
N ILE A 25 19.70 8.02 12.62
CA ILE A 25 19.87 6.74 13.32
C ILE A 25 21.20 6.75 14.09
N ASP A 26 22.29 7.17 13.45
CA ASP A 26 23.60 7.25 14.10
C ASP A 26 23.57 8.15 15.34
N ALA A 27 22.92 9.32 15.24
CA ALA A 27 22.78 10.25 16.37
C ALA A 27 21.91 9.67 17.50
N VAL A 28 20.81 8.98 17.18
CA VAL A 28 19.94 8.34 18.17
C VAL A 28 20.65 7.20 18.89
N LEU A 29 21.48 6.43 18.18
CA LEU A 29 22.19 5.27 18.72
C LEU A 29 23.48 5.63 19.48
N GLU A 30 23.97 6.87 19.36
CA GLU A 30 25.18 7.34 20.07
C GLU A 30 25.09 7.07 21.58
N PRO A 31 26.16 6.55 22.23
CA PRO A 31 26.17 6.34 23.67
C PRO A 31 25.91 7.66 24.43
N GLY A 32 24.84 7.69 25.21
CA GLY A 32 24.45 8.87 25.99
C GLY A 32 23.59 9.89 25.24
N SER A 33 23.06 9.53 24.06
CA SER A 33 22.05 10.33 23.37
C SER A 33 20.85 10.62 24.28
N PRO A 34 20.21 11.81 24.17
CA PRO A 34 18.99 12.13 24.91
C PRO A 34 17.89 11.08 24.68
N GLU A 35 17.77 10.55 23.47
CA GLU A 35 16.75 9.57 23.09
C GLU A 35 16.91 8.24 23.84
N ARG A 36 18.14 7.81 24.16
CA ARG A 36 18.39 6.63 25.01
C ARG A 36 17.93 6.82 26.45
N LEU A 37 17.94 8.07 26.95
CA LEU A 37 17.50 8.40 28.30
C LEU A 37 15.99 8.63 28.36
N ASP A 38 15.45 9.39 27.41
CA ASP A 38 14.06 9.85 27.42
C ASP A 38 13.10 8.79 26.82
N LEU A 39 13.56 8.00 25.85
CA LEU A 39 12.75 7.05 25.09
C LEU A 39 13.42 5.67 24.92
N PRO A 40 13.89 5.02 26.01
CA PRO A 40 14.68 3.79 25.95
C PRO A 40 13.97 2.61 25.27
N GLU A 41 12.64 2.54 25.36
CA GLU A 41 11.87 1.50 24.66
C GLU A 41 11.86 1.66 23.14
N LYS A 42 11.76 2.91 22.64
CA LYS A 42 11.78 3.17 21.21
C LYS A 42 13.17 2.90 20.62
N VAL A 43 14.24 3.26 21.34
CA VAL A 43 15.62 2.94 20.92
C VAL A 43 15.84 1.42 20.85
N ARG A 44 15.38 0.65 21.85
CA ARG A 44 15.47 -0.82 21.81
C ARG A 44 14.73 -1.43 20.62
N ARG A 45 13.59 -0.85 20.22
CA ARG A 45 12.85 -1.30 19.02
C ARG A 45 13.63 -1.01 17.74
N LEU A 46 14.28 0.15 17.66
CA LEU A 46 15.16 0.50 16.53
C LEU A 46 16.35 -0.46 16.45
N GLU A 47 17.03 -0.72 17.58
CA GLU A 47 18.13 -1.68 17.67
C GLU A 47 17.68 -3.09 17.24
N ALA A 48 16.56 -3.58 17.76
CA ALA A 48 16.01 -4.88 17.38
C ALA A 48 15.65 -4.96 15.88
N ALA A 49 15.15 -3.87 15.28
CA ALA A 49 14.87 -3.83 13.84
C ALA A 49 16.16 -3.87 13.01
N ILE A 50 17.23 -3.21 13.47
CA ILE A 50 18.54 -3.24 12.82
C ILE A 50 19.19 -4.62 12.94
N ASP A 51 19.05 -5.27 14.10
CA ASP A 51 19.57 -6.63 14.32
C ASP A 51 18.84 -7.67 13.44
N ASP A 52 17.53 -7.50 13.24
CA ASP A 52 16.68 -8.40 12.44
C ASP A 52 16.88 -8.21 10.92
N LYS A 53 16.87 -6.96 10.45
CA LYS A 53 16.82 -6.64 9.01
C LYS A 53 18.12 -6.07 8.43
N GLY A 54 19.04 -5.63 9.29
CA GLY A 54 20.23 -4.88 8.91
C GLY A 54 19.98 -3.37 8.77
N MET A 55 21.04 -2.59 8.98
CA MET A 55 21.00 -1.12 8.97
C MET A 55 20.45 -0.55 7.67
N ASP A 56 20.93 -1.04 6.52
CA ASP A 56 20.54 -0.49 5.21
C ASP A 56 19.04 -0.66 4.93
N ALA A 57 18.46 -1.81 5.26
CA ALA A 57 17.03 -2.08 5.12
C ALA A 57 16.18 -1.20 6.05
N VAL A 58 16.65 -0.94 7.28
CA VAL A 58 15.98 -0.03 8.22
C VAL A 58 16.03 1.41 7.73
N VAL A 59 17.18 1.88 7.22
CA VAL A 59 17.32 3.20 6.60
C VAL A 59 16.38 3.34 5.40
N GLU A 60 16.39 2.38 4.49
CA GLU A 60 15.54 2.39 3.29
C GLU A 60 14.06 2.44 3.65
N SER A 61 13.59 1.54 4.52
CA SER A 61 12.17 1.47 4.91
C SER A 61 11.72 2.73 5.66
N THR A 62 12.57 3.29 6.51
CA THR A 62 12.27 4.53 7.25
C THR A 62 12.24 5.75 6.33
N ALA A 63 13.23 5.90 5.44
CA ALA A 63 13.26 6.98 4.45
C ALA A 63 12.00 6.96 3.58
N TYR A 64 11.61 5.78 3.15
CA TYR A 64 10.41 5.56 2.36
C TYR A 64 9.12 5.91 3.14
N THR A 65 9.01 5.47 4.39
CA THR A 65 7.88 5.78 5.27
C THR A 65 7.69 7.30 5.39
N TRP A 66 8.78 8.05 5.61
CA TRP A 66 8.71 9.51 5.71
C TRP A 66 8.42 10.17 4.37
N PHE A 67 8.97 9.68 3.26
CA PHE A 67 8.60 10.17 1.93
C PHE A 67 7.09 10.06 1.70
N ASN A 68 6.50 8.89 1.93
CA ASN A 68 5.08 8.67 1.73
C ASN A 68 4.21 9.53 2.66
N ARG A 69 4.59 9.66 3.93
CA ARG A 69 3.86 10.53 4.88
C ARG A 69 3.87 11.99 4.45
N LEU A 70 5.02 12.51 4.01
CA LEU A 70 5.12 13.90 3.57
C LEU A 70 4.33 14.15 2.29
N CYS A 71 4.38 13.23 1.31
CA CYS A 71 3.59 13.31 0.09
C CYS A 71 2.08 13.18 0.36
N ALA A 72 1.68 12.27 1.26
CA ALA A 72 0.29 12.11 1.68
C ALA A 72 -0.23 13.38 2.38
N LEU A 73 0.53 13.93 3.33
CA LEU A 73 0.17 15.20 3.99
C LEU A 73 0.11 16.36 3.00
N ARG A 74 1.01 16.41 2.01
CA ARG A 74 0.95 17.42 0.95
C ARG A 74 -0.32 17.31 0.12
N PHE A 75 -0.70 16.09 -0.28
CA PHE A 75 -1.95 15.84 -0.99
C PHE A 75 -3.16 16.27 -0.14
N MET A 76 -3.19 15.90 1.14
CA MET A 76 -4.26 16.27 2.06
C MET A 76 -4.36 17.78 2.27
N ASP A 77 -3.22 18.49 2.38
CA ASP A 77 -3.20 19.95 2.43
C ASP A 77 -3.80 20.58 1.16
N ALA A 78 -3.44 20.07 -0.02
CA ALA A 78 -3.97 20.56 -1.31
C ALA A 78 -5.48 20.36 -1.44
N LYS A 79 -5.98 19.23 -0.92
CA LYS A 79 -7.41 18.92 -0.91
C LYS A 79 -8.19 19.59 0.22
N GLY A 80 -7.51 20.25 1.16
CA GLY A 80 -8.15 20.80 2.36
C GLY A 80 -8.70 19.73 3.30
N TYR A 81 -8.08 18.54 3.31
CA TYR A 81 -8.43 17.45 4.22
C TYR A 81 -7.74 17.58 5.58
N THR A 82 -6.73 18.45 5.69
CA THR A 82 -6.13 18.84 6.97
C THR A 82 -6.83 20.08 7.53
N PRO A 83 -7.13 20.15 8.85
CA PRO A 83 -7.74 21.33 9.48
C PRO A 83 -6.91 22.61 9.27
N VAL A 84 -5.58 22.47 9.38
CA VAL A 84 -4.59 23.49 9.04
C VAL A 84 -3.49 22.83 8.21
N PRO A 85 -2.99 23.47 7.14
CA PRO A 85 -1.94 22.89 6.33
C PRO A 85 -0.71 22.48 7.14
N VAL A 86 -0.38 21.21 7.08
CA VAL A 86 0.64 20.55 7.91
C VAL A 86 2.03 20.76 7.34
N VAL A 87 2.16 20.63 6.02
CA VAL A 87 3.43 20.75 5.30
C VAL A 87 3.48 22.00 4.43
N THR A 88 2.32 22.52 4.05
CA THR A 88 2.20 23.62 3.08
C THR A 88 2.23 24.98 3.79
N PRO A 89 3.09 25.93 3.36
CA PRO A 89 3.05 27.31 3.84
C PRO A 89 1.81 28.07 3.36
N ARG A 90 1.40 29.09 4.12
CA ARG A 90 0.41 30.06 3.61
C ARG A 90 0.99 30.89 2.47
N PRO A 91 0.16 31.44 1.55
CA PRO A 91 0.64 32.33 0.49
C PRO A 91 1.53 33.46 1.03
N GLY A 92 2.76 33.56 0.51
CA GLY A 92 3.75 34.56 0.94
C GLY A 92 4.54 34.20 2.21
N ALA A 93 4.26 33.06 2.84
CA ALA A 93 5.05 32.51 3.94
C ALA A 93 6.00 31.41 3.46
N THR A 94 7.00 31.09 4.27
CA THR A 94 7.96 30.00 3.99
C THR A 94 7.84 28.83 4.96
N GLN A 95 7.17 29.02 6.09
CA GLN A 95 6.96 27.98 7.11
C GLN A 95 5.59 27.33 6.92
N PRO A 96 5.46 26.01 7.17
CA PRO A 96 4.18 25.33 7.18
C PRO A 96 3.15 26.05 8.09
N ALA A 97 1.90 26.09 7.67
CA ALA A 97 0.86 26.86 8.37
C ALA A 97 0.68 26.42 9.83
N ILE A 98 0.73 25.11 10.08
CA ILE A 98 0.64 24.52 11.43
C ILE A 98 1.72 25.06 12.38
N LEU A 99 2.95 25.25 11.88
CA LEU A 99 4.06 25.77 12.67
C LEU A 99 3.92 27.26 12.93
N ALA A 100 3.46 28.02 11.94
CA ALA A 100 3.21 29.45 12.07
C ALA A 100 2.10 29.75 13.09
N ASP A 101 1.09 28.87 13.20
CA ASP A 101 0.01 28.97 14.19
C ASP A 101 0.50 28.60 15.58
N ALA A 102 1.24 27.48 15.69
CA ALA A 102 1.84 27.07 16.94
C ALA A 102 2.78 28.15 17.51
N ALA A 103 3.54 28.86 16.66
CA ALA A 103 4.36 29.99 17.08
C ALA A 103 3.57 31.15 17.72
N GLN A 104 2.27 31.24 17.46
CA GLN A 104 1.36 32.22 18.05
C GLN A 104 0.53 31.65 19.21
N GLY A 105 0.80 30.41 19.62
CA GLY A 105 0.04 29.71 20.66
C GLY A 105 -1.31 29.17 20.18
N VAL A 106 -1.54 29.15 18.86
CA VAL A 106 -2.76 28.64 18.24
C VAL A 106 -2.54 27.19 17.85
N PHE A 107 -3.46 26.32 18.27
CA PHE A 107 -3.48 24.90 17.91
C PHE A 107 -4.90 24.55 17.52
N ASP A 108 -5.07 23.98 16.33
CA ASP A 108 -6.38 23.60 15.85
C ASP A 108 -6.97 22.48 16.71
N PRO A 109 -8.24 22.61 17.19
CA PRO A 109 -8.85 21.61 18.06
C PRO A 109 -9.07 20.26 17.37
N ASP A 110 -9.22 20.21 16.05
CA ASP A 110 -9.58 18.99 15.33
C ASP A 110 -8.41 17.99 15.29
N PHE A 111 -7.16 18.46 15.33
CA PHE A 111 -6.00 17.58 15.54
C PHE A 111 -5.97 16.93 16.94
N GLY A 112 -6.68 17.48 17.92
CA GLY A 112 -6.79 16.88 19.25
C GLY A 112 -5.49 16.87 20.07
N PHE A 113 -4.55 17.80 19.81
CA PHE A 113 -3.25 17.80 20.49
C PHE A 113 -3.36 17.83 22.02
N SER A 114 -2.70 16.88 22.67
CA SER A 114 -2.65 16.81 24.12
C SER A 114 -2.01 18.08 24.71
N ARG A 115 -2.35 18.39 25.98
CA ARG A 115 -1.72 19.51 26.69
C ARG A 115 -0.20 19.34 26.75
N LEU A 116 0.30 18.11 26.92
CA LEU A 116 1.72 17.82 26.98
C LEU A 116 2.44 18.19 25.67
N VAL A 117 1.86 17.84 24.52
CA VAL A 117 2.41 18.18 23.20
C VAL A 117 2.44 19.69 23.02
N ARG A 118 1.31 20.38 23.32
CA ARG A 118 1.23 21.85 23.22
C ARG A 118 2.25 22.55 24.10
N ASP A 119 2.35 22.17 25.38
CA ASP A 119 3.30 22.74 26.33
C ASP A 119 4.75 22.49 25.91
N ARG A 120 5.05 21.31 25.34
CA ARG A 120 6.38 20.97 24.80
C ARG A 120 6.73 21.84 23.59
N VAL A 121 5.85 21.94 22.59
CA VAL A 121 6.06 22.78 21.39
C VAL A 121 6.31 24.24 21.80
N GLN A 122 5.49 24.79 22.71
CA GLN A 122 5.67 26.15 23.23
C GLN A 122 7.00 26.31 23.96
N SER A 123 7.38 25.36 24.80
CA SER A 123 8.65 25.38 25.54
C SER A 123 9.86 25.38 24.61
N VAL A 124 9.85 24.53 23.57
CA VAL A 124 10.91 24.46 22.55
C VAL A 124 11.02 25.79 21.80
N LEU A 125 9.90 26.37 21.36
CA LEU A 125 9.88 27.67 20.67
C LEU A 125 10.35 28.82 21.57
N ALA A 126 9.99 28.80 22.86
CA ALA A 126 10.39 29.80 23.84
C ALA A 126 11.89 29.73 24.23
N GLY A 127 12.58 28.64 23.90
CA GLY A 127 14.00 28.43 24.25
C GLY A 127 14.25 27.72 25.57
N GLY A 128 13.34 26.84 25.98
CA GLY A 128 13.55 25.90 27.10
C GLY A 128 14.78 25.00 26.91
N SER A 129 15.37 24.60 28.03
CA SER A 129 16.70 23.97 28.17
C SER A 129 17.00 22.85 27.15
N GLY A 130 17.90 23.10 26.19
CA GLY A 130 18.65 22.05 25.47
C GLY A 130 18.78 22.20 23.96
N SER A 131 17.93 22.97 23.28
CA SER A 131 17.96 23.04 21.81
C SER A 131 18.95 24.10 21.30
N GLY A 132 20.03 23.64 20.67
CA GLY A 132 20.92 24.46 19.85
C GLY A 132 20.24 25.10 18.64
N ALA A 133 21.03 25.51 17.65
CA ALA A 133 20.73 26.48 16.58
C ALA A 133 19.45 26.32 15.71
N ASN A 134 18.55 25.36 15.94
CA ASN A 134 17.31 25.24 15.17
C ASN A 134 16.07 24.79 15.99
N ARG A 135 15.58 25.69 16.87
CA ARG A 135 14.36 25.47 17.70
C ARG A 135 13.09 25.26 16.88
N THR A 136 12.99 25.95 15.75
CA THR A 136 11.82 25.89 14.86
C THR A 136 11.67 24.51 14.24
N GLU A 137 12.78 23.90 13.82
CA GLU A 137 12.80 22.52 13.33
C GLU A 137 12.35 21.52 14.39
N ALA A 138 12.88 21.63 15.62
CA ALA A 138 12.51 20.74 16.72
C ALA A 138 11.00 20.84 17.07
N ALA A 139 10.46 22.06 17.10
CA ALA A 139 9.04 22.29 17.32
C ALA A 139 8.17 21.72 16.19
N TYR A 140 8.62 21.85 14.94
CA TYR A 140 7.94 21.26 13.79
C TYR A 140 7.96 19.74 13.82
N GLY A 141 9.07 19.12 14.22
CA GLY A 141 9.15 17.67 14.40
C GLY A 141 8.12 17.14 15.42
N GLU A 142 7.97 17.81 16.56
CA GLU A 142 6.95 17.45 17.56
C GLU A 142 5.52 17.58 17.02
N LEU A 143 5.23 18.63 16.24
CA LEU A 143 3.94 18.78 15.56
C LEU A 143 3.69 17.67 14.54
N LEU A 144 4.69 17.37 13.71
CA LEU A 144 4.55 16.39 12.64
C LEU A 144 4.34 14.97 13.20
N VAL A 145 5.05 14.59 14.27
CA VAL A 145 4.79 13.32 14.97
C VAL A 145 3.36 13.29 15.53
N ALA A 146 2.91 14.37 16.17
CA ALA A 146 1.56 14.42 16.72
C ALA A 146 0.46 14.36 15.64
N VAL A 147 0.71 14.92 14.44
CA VAL A 147 -0.18 14.79 13.29
C VAL A 147 -0.20 13.35 12.76
N CYS A 148 0.94 12.67 12.69
CA CYS A 148 0.98 11.25 12.34
C CYS A 148 0.18 10.42 13.36
N ASP A 149 0.36 10.66 14.66
CA ASP A 149 -0.40 9.96 15.71
C ASP A 149 -1.92 10.19 15.58
N HIS A 150 -2.34 11.39 15.18
CA HIS A 150 -3.75 11.69 14.89
C HIS A 150 -4.28 10.86 13.71
N TYR A 151 -3.62 10.91 12.56
CA TYR A 151 -4.08 10.19 11.36
C TYR A 151 -3.87 8.68 11.43
N ALA A 152 -3.01 8.17 12.32
CA ALA A 152 -2.83 6.74 12.56
C ALA A 152 -4.12 6.05 13.05
N ALA A 153 -5.10 6.79 13.59
CA ALA A 153 -6.39 6.23 13.98
C ALA A 153 -7.23 5.78 12.77
N ALA A 154 -7.20 6.52 11.67
CA ALA A 154 -7.90 6.18 10.44
C ALA A 154 -7.02 5.36 9.48
N MET A 155 -5.74 5.75 9.35
CA MET A 155 -4.78 5.21 8.40
C MET A 155 -3.54 4.64 9.11
N PRO A 156 -3.68 3.60 9.96
CA PRO A 156 -2.58 3.05 10.74
C PRO A 156 -1.47 2.44 9.86
N TYR A 157 -1.78 2.00 8.65
CA TYR A 157 -0.81 1.43 7.71
C TYR A 157 0.23 2.46 7.24
N LEU A 158 -0.13 3.74 7.16
CA LEU A 158 0.76 4.80 6.67
C LEU A 158 1.33 5.65 7.81
N PHE A 159 0.47 6.07 8.74
CA PHE A 159 0.86 7.00 9.81
C PHE A 159 1.19 6.32 11.14
N GLY A 160 0.88 5.02 11.28
CA GLY A 160 1.20 4.25 12.49
C GLY A 160 2.70 4.10 12.72
N GLU A 161 3.11 3.99 13.98
CA GLU A 161 4.52 3.86 14.34
C GLU A 161 5.13 2.54 13.83
N ALA A 162 6.11 2.64 12.93
CA ALA A 162 6.88 1.52 12.40
C ALA A 162 8.35 1.65 12.80
N ALA A 163 8.97 0.63 13.40
CA ALA A 163 10.40 0.62 13.76
C ALA A 163 10.91 1.89 14.49
N ALA A 164 10.08 2.47 15.37
CA ALA A 164 10.35 3.76 16.02
C ALA A 164 10.55 4.94 15.05
N SER A 165 9.79 4.96 13.94
CA SER A 165 9.85 5.96 12.86
C SER A 165 9.86 7.41 13.36
N SER A 166 9.15 7.69 14.45
CA SER A 166 9.11 9.00 15.10
C SER A 166 10.48 9.46 15.68
N LEU A 167 11.37 8.54 16.05
CA LEU A 167 12.74 8.89 16.50
C LEU A 167 13.64 9.30 15.33
N VAL A 168 13.41 8.68 14.18
CA VAL A 168 14.31 8.68 13.01
C VAL A 168 13.74 9.52 11.85
N MET A 169 13.01 10.60 12.21
CA MET A 169 12.54 11.60 11.26
C MET A 169 13.72 12.26 10.53
N PRO A 170 13.61 12.48 9.20
CA PRO A 170 14.59 13.27 8.45
C PRO A 170 14.77 14.65 9.06
N GLN A 171 16.01 15.16 9.08
CA GLN A 171 16.31 16.49 9.59
C GLN A 171 16.29 17.53 8.48
N GLY A 172 16.24 18.82 8.85
CA GLY A 172 16.37 19.93 7.91
C GLY A 172 15.18 20.07 6.96
N LEU A 173 13.99 19.60 7.36
CA LEU A 173 12.76 19.69 6.56
C LEU A 173 12.39 21.15 6.29
N LEU A 174 12.75 22.09 7.16
CA LEU A 174 12.48 23.53 6.94
C LEU A 174 13.61 24.27 6.21
N ALA A 175 14.70 23.59 5.86
CA ALA A 175 15.83 24.21 5.17
C ALA A 175 15.50 24.57 3.71
N GLU A 176 16.25 25.52 3.14
CA GLU A 176 16.16 25.81 1.71
C GLU A 176 16.64 24.60 0.89
N GLY A 177 15.87 24.20 -0.12
CA GLY A 177 16.16 23.00 -0.92
C GLY A 177 15.85 21.67 -0.24
N SER A 178 15.18 21.68 0.93
CA SER A 178 14.77 20.45 1.62
C SER A 178 13.82 19.61 0.76
N ILE A 179 13.76 18.31 1.06
CA ILE A 179 12.80 17.41 0.42
C ILE A 179 11.35 17.85 0.65
N LEU A 180 11.02 18.36 1.83
CA LEU A 180 9.69 18.89 2.13
C LEU A 180 9.31 20.02 1.16
N ARG A 181 10.26 20.94 0.92
CA ARG A 181 10.02 22.08 0.03
C ARG A 181 9.87 21.64 -1.42
N ARG A 182 10.70 20.69 -1.88
CA ARG A 182 10.54 20.07 -3.20
C ARG A 182 9.17 19.39 -3.35
N ILE A 183 8.73 18.63 -2.33
CA ILE A 183 7.40 18.01 -2.31
C ILE A 183 6.30 19.06 -2.47
N VAL A 184 6.34 20.15 -1.70
CA VAL A 184 5.34 21.23 -1.77
C VAL A 184 5.34 21.95 -3.12
N GLU A 185 6.53 22.18 -3.71
CA GLU A 185 6.69 22.89 -4.97
C GLU A 185 6.31 22.05 -6.20
N ASP A 186 6.70 20.77 -6.23
CA ASP A 186 6.49 19.88 -7.39
C ASP A 186 5.14 19.15 -7.35
N MET A 187 4.57 18.90 -6.16
CA MET A 187 3.17 18.48 -5.99
C MET A 187 2.30 19.72 -5.77
N ASP A 188 2.20 20.61 -6.76
CA ASP A 188 1.29 21.75 -6.67
C ASP A 188 -0.19 21.30 -6.66
N ASP A 189 -1.10 22.26 -6.53
CA ASP A 189 -2.53 21.95 -6.39
C ASP A 189 -3.11 21.29 -7.66
N ASP A 190 -2.54 21.56 -8.84
CA ASP A 190 -2.92 20.93 -10.10
C ASP A 190 -2.46 19.47 -10.14
N GLU A 191 -1.22 19.18 -9.69
CA GLU A 191 -0.73 17.80 -9.59
C GLU A 191 -1.49 17.00 -8.52
N CYS A 192 -1.96 17.65 -7.46
CA CYS A 192 -2.81 17.05 -6.43
C CYS A 192 -4.29 16.98 -6.82
N GLU A 193 -4.67 17.22 -8.09
CA GLU A 193 -6.04 17.07 -8.55
C GLU A 193 -6.52 15.61 -8.40
N THR A 194 -5.67 14.64 -8.67
CA THR A 194 -5.98 13.22 -8.52
C THR A 194 -4.98 12.54 -7.58
N VAL A 195 -5.45 11.58 -6.78
CA VAL A 195 -4.58 10.85 -5.84
C VAL A 195 -3.57 9.93 -6.54
N GLU A 196 -3.73 9.71 -7.84
CA GLU A 196 -2.80 8.97 -8.70
C GLU A 196 -1.38 9.55 -8.67
N VAL A 197 -1.22 10.85 -8.38
CA VAL A 197 0.09 11.50 -8.22
C VAL A 197 1.01 10.73 -7.27
N LEU A 198 0.47 10.13 -6.20
CA LEU A 198 1.23 9.32 -5.25
C LEU A 198 1.69 7.99 -5.85
N GLY A 199 0.86 7.38 -6.70
CA GLY A 199 1.24 6.20 -7.48
C GLY A 199 2.40 6.48 -8.44
N TRP A 200 2.39 7.65 -9.09
CA TRP A 200 3.47 8.10 -9.97
C TRP A 200 4.76 8.40 -9.20
N LEU A 201 4.66 9.11 -8.07
CA LEU A 201 5.81 9.40 -7.20
C LEU A 201 6.51 8.12 -6.77
N TYR A 202 5.72 7.13 -6.38
CA TYR A 202 6.28 5.85 -5.98
C TYR A 202 7.00 5.13 -7.12
N GLN A 203 6.38 5.08 -8.29
CA GLN A 203 6.99 4.46 -9.46
C GLN A 203 8.34 5.11 -9.79
N PHE A 204 8.41 6.45 -9.77
CA PHE A 204 9.66 7.15 -10.05
C PHE A 204 10.68 6.98 -8.91
N TYR A 205 10.24 6.90 -7.66
CA TYR A 205 11.10 6.62 -6.51
C TYR A 205 11.79 5.25 -6.64
N VAL A 206 11.08 4.23 -7.14
CA VAL A 206 11.61 2.87 -7.34
C VAL A 206 12.38 2.72 -8.66
N ALA A 207 12.26 3.68 -9.58
CA ALA A 207 12.87 3.60 -10.91
C ALA A 207 14.41 3.47 -10.87
N GLU A 208 15.08 4.12 -9.92
CA GLU A 208 16.54 3.98 -9.73
C GLU A 208 16.92 2.54 -9.37
N ARG A 209 16.21 1.93 -8.41
CA ARG A 209 16.40 0.53 -8.00
C ARG A 209 16.08 -0.46 -9.13
N LYS A 210 15.07 -0.16 -9.95
CA LYS A 210 14.75 -0.95 -11.15
C LYS A 210 15.88 -0.89 -12.17
N ALA A 211 16.49 0.27 -12.39
CA ALA A 211 17.63 0.43 -13.28
C ALA A 211 18.85 -0.34 -12.76
N GLU A 212 19.17 -0.23 -11.46
CA GLU A 212 20.24 -0.99 -10.81
C GLU A 212 20.09 -2.50 -11.00
N TYR A 213 18.87 -3.04 -10.86
CA TYR A 213 18.60 -4.46 -11.12
C TYR A 213 18.80 -4.82 -12.60
N ASN A 214 18.22 -4.04 -13.52
CA ASN A 214 18.30 -4.31 -14.96
C ASN A 214 19.75 -4.30 -15.47
N ASP A 215 20.62 -3.47 -14.89
CA ASP A 215 22.03 -3.36 -15.25
C ASP A 215 22.91 -4.48 -14.63
N SER A 216 22.38 -5.29 -13.71
CA SER A 216 23.16 -6.24 -12.92
C SER A 216 23.26 -7.67 -13.50
N ASP A 217 22.52 -8.00 -14.56
CA ASP A 217 22.41 -9.32 -15.21
C ASP A 217 22.11 -10.51 -14.25
N ARG A 218 21.76 -10.25 -12.99
CA ARG A 218 21.54 -11.28 -11.95
C ARG A 218 20.11 -11.79 -11.94
N LYS A 219 19.91 -12.95 -11.29
CA LYS A 219 18.57 -13.48 -11.01
C LYS A 219 17.86 -12.64 -9.96
N ALA A 220 16.54 -12.52 -10.07
CA ALA A 220 15.74 -11.79 -9.09
C ALA A 220 15.73 -12.52 -7.74
N THR A 221 16.12 -11.83 -6.68
CA THR A 221 15.80 -12.21 -5.30
C THR A 221 14.39 -11.74 -4.95
N ALA A 222 13.85 -12.15 -3.80
CA ALA A 222 12.56 -11.65 -3.30
C ALA A 222 12.47 -10.11 -3.31
N ASP A 223 13.56 -9.43 -2.91
CA ASP A 223 13.66 -7.97 -2.84
C ASP A 223 13.76 -7.26 -4.20
N ASP A 224 13.93 -8.02 -5.29
CA ASP A 224 14.02 -7.50 -6.66
C ASP A 224 12.73 -7.64 -7.46
N ILE A 225 11.86 -8.59 -7.09
CA ILE A 225 10.66 -8.90 -7.88
C ILE A 225 9.77 -7.67 -8.00
N ALA A 226 9.43 -7.03 -6.89
CA ALA A 226 8.59 -5.83 -6.90
C ALA A 226 9.21 -4.68 -7.71
N PRO A 227 10.45 -4.23 -7.45
CA PRO A 227 11.11 -3.19 -8.28
C PRO A 227 11.21 -3.54 -9.77
N ALA A 228 11.54 -4.79 -10.11
CA ALA A 228 11.74 -5.21 -11.50
C ALA A 228 10.43 -5.23 -12.30
N THR A 229 9.34 -5.64 -11.66
CA THR A 229 8.08 -5.94 -12.35
C THR A 229 7.05 -4.83 -12.27
N GLN A 230 7.26 -3.81 -11.44
CA GLN A 230 6.34 -2.69 -11.29
C GLN A 230 6.20 -1.90 -12.59
N LEU A 231 4.96 -1.83 -13.09
CA LEU A 231 4.57 -1.18 -14.33
C LEU A 231 3.29 -0.39 -14.10
N PHE A 232 3.28 0.85 -14.58
CA PHE A 232 2.06 1.66 -14.59
C PHE A 232 1.13 1.20 -15.69
N THR A 233 -0.16 1.10 -15.37
CA THR A 233 -1.21 0.81 -16.33
C THR A 233 -1.79 2.14 -16.83
N PRO A 234 -1.61 2.52 -18.11
CA PRO A 234 -2.25 3.70 -18.68
C PRO A 234 -3.75 3.78 -18.37
N ASP A 235 -4.24 4.99 -18.06
CA ASP A 235 -5.64 5.25 -17.67
C ASP A 235 -6.65 4.58 -18.64
N TRP A 236 -6.47 4.76 -19.95
CA TRP A 236 -7.37 4.16 -20.93
C TRP A 236 -7.40 2.62 -20.88
N ILE A 237 -6.29 1.96 -20.52
CA ILE A 237 -6.24 0.49 -20.36
C ILE A 237 -7.01 0.11 -19.10
N VAL A 238 -6.79 0.82 -17.99
CA VAL A 238 -7.54 0.60 -16.75
C VAL A 238 -9.04 0.71 -17.02
N LYS A 239 -9.46 1.80 -17.66
CA LYS A 239 -10.85 2.05 -18.02
C LYS A 239 -11.43 0.96 -18.91
N TYR A 240 -10.73 0.62 -19.98
CA TYR A 240 -11.14 -0.44 -20.89
C TYR A 240 -11.35 -1.77 -20.16
N LEU A 241 -10.41 -2.18 -19.29
CA LEU A 241 -10.48 -3.45 -18.58
C LEU A 241 -11.65 -3.50 -17.58
N VAL A 242 -11.87 -2.41 -16.82
CA VAL A 242 -12.92 -2.32 -15.79
C VAL A 242 -14.31 -2.16 -16.41
N GLU A 243 -14.47 -1.28 -17.40
CA GLU A 243 -15.76 -1.05 -18.07
C GLU A 243 -16.25 -2.31 -18.79
N ASN A 244 -15.35 -3.08 -19.41
CA ASN A 244 -15.70 -4.30 -20.13
C ASN A 244 -15.72 -5.57 -19.26
N SER A 245 -15.52 -5.44 -17.94
CA SER A 245 -15.71 -6.52 -16.97
C SER A 245 -16.79 -6.17 -15.95
N LEU A 246 -16.47 -5.33 -14.97
CA LEU A 246 -17.39 -4.88 -13.91
C LEU A 246 -18.55 -4.07 -14.50
N GLY A 247 -18.26 -3.08 -15.34
CA GLY A 247 -19.28 -2.27 -16.00
C GLY A 247 -20.19 -3.12 -16.87
N ARG A 248 -19.61 -4.02 -17.67
CA ARG A 248 -20.35 -4.96 -18.51
C ARG A 248 -21.27 -5.87 -17.72
N LEU A 249 -20.80 -6.43 -16.61
CA LEU A 249 -21.63 -7.28 -15.76
C LEU A 249 -22.82 -6.49 -15.17
N TRP A 250 -22.61 -5.25 -14.78
CA TRP A 250 -23.69 -4.36 -14.35
C TRP A 250 -24.70 -4.12 -15.48
N MET A 251 -24.24 -3.75 -16.68
CA MET A 251 -25.11 -3.49 -17.85
C MET A 251 -25.90 -4.73 -18.29
N LEU A 252 -25.35 -5.94 -18.14
CA LEU A 252 -26.08 -7.19 -18.43
C LEU A 252 -27.25 -7.40 -17.46
N ASN A 253 -27.07 -7.05 -16.18
CA ASN A 253 -28.12 -7.13 -15.17
C ASN A 253 -29.09 -5.94 -15.25
N ASN A 254 -28.63 -4.79 -15.74
CA ASN A 254 -29.39 -3.55 -15.84
C ASN A 254 -29.33 -2.96 -17.27
N PRO A 255 -29.93 -3.60 -18.29
CA PRO A 255 -29.82 -3.14 -19.68
C PRO A 255 -30.38 -1.74 -19.97
N GLY A 256 -31.21 -1.21 -19.07
CA GLY A 256 -31.79 0.14 -19.16
C GLY A 256 -30.95 1.23 -18.49
N SER A 257 -29.85 0.89 -17.83
CA SER A 257 -28.96 1.83 -17.15
C SER A 257 -28.40 2.87 -18.13
N ALA A 258 -28.27 4.12 -17.67
CA ALA A 258 -27.67 5.19 -18.47
C ALA A 258 -26.14 5.22 -18.36
N LEU A 259 -25.55 4.40 -17.49
CA LEU A 259 -24.11 4.38 -17.20
C LEU A 259 -23.25 4.00 -18.40
N ALA A 260 -23.79 3.29 -19.39
CA ALA A 260 -23.10 3.05 -20.66
C ALA A 260 -22.63 4.35 -21.34
N ASN A 261 -23.31 5.49 -21.11
CA ASN A 261 -22.91 6.79 -21.65
C ASN A 261 -21.76 7.46 -20.89
N LYS A 262 -21.41 6.94 -19.69
CA LYS A 262 -20.31 7.43 -18.85
C LYS A 262 -19.06 6.54 -18.95
N MET A 263 -19.14 5.44 -19.68
CA MET A 263 -18.05 4.48 -19.87
C MET A 263 -17.50 4.62 -21.30
N ASP A 264 -16.43 5.42 -21.45
CA ASP A 264 -15.89 5.85 -22.75
C ASP A 264 -15.37 4.69 -23.63
N TYR A 265 -14.98 3.58 -23.00
CA TYR A 265 -14.38 2.40 -23.62
C TYR A 265 -15.30 1.17 -23.59
N TYR A 266 -16.55 1.33 -23.14
CA TYR A 266 -17.51 0.24 -23.04
C TYR A 266 -17.94 -0.30 -24.41
N ILE A 267 -17.93 -1.62 -24.53
CA ILE A 267 -18.39 -2.33 -25.72
C ILE A 267 -19.69 -3.07 -25.39
N ALA A 268 -20.79 -2.60 -25.98
CA ALA A 268 -22.09 -3.23 -25.85
C ALA A 268 -22.08 -4.67 -26.43
N PRO A 269 -22.73 -5.65 -25.78
CA PRO A 269 -22.87 -6.98 -26.34
C PRO A 269 -23.66 -6.97 -27.66
N GLU A 270 -23.18 -7.69 -28.67
CA GLU A 270 -23.91 -7.95 -29.91
C GLU A 270 -24.51 -9.37 -29.89
N GLY A 271 -25.77 -9.52 -30.31
CA GLY A 271 -26.42 -10.83 -30.45
C GLY A 271 -27.09 -11.37 -29.17
N GLU A 272 -27.29 -12.69 -29.12
CA GLU A 272 -27.79 -13.37 -27.91
C GLU A 272 -26.73 -13.31 -26.81
N THR A 273 -27.10 -12.77 -25.64
CA THR A 273 -26.21 -12.70 -24.48
C THR A 273 -26.01 -14.10 -23.90
N GLU A 274 -24.75 -14.51 -23.74
CA GLU A 274 -24.37 -15.72 -22.98
C GLU A 274 -24.92 -15.68 -21.55
N ASP A 275 -25.01 -16.84 -20.90
CA ASP A 275 -25.45 -16.94 -19.50
C ASP A 275 -24.45 -16.22 -18.57
N PHE A 276 -24.93 -15.30 -17.74
CA PHE A 276 -24.13 -14.39 -16.91
C PHE A 276 -24.52 -14.42 -15.44
N ILE A 277 -23.63 -13.96 -14.55
CA ILE A 277 -23.89 -13.86 -13.11
C ILE A 277 -25.03 -12.88 -12.85
N LYS A 278 -26.03 -13.30 -12.04
CA LYS A 278 -27.13 -12.44 -11.61
C LYS A 278 -26.72 -11.66 -10.37
N VAL A 279 -26.84 -10.34 -10.47
CA VAL A 279 -26.50 -9.37 -9.42
C VAL A 279 -27.77 -8.59 -9.11
N TYR A 280 -28.21 -8.60 -7.85
CA TYR A 280 -29.48 -7.98 -7.43
C TYR A 280 -29.29 -6.64 -6.71
N SER A 281 -28.06 -6.33 -6.30
CA SER A 281 -27.69 -5.09 -5.64
C SER A 281 -26.23 -4.74 -5.95
N PRO A 282 -25.84 -3.45 -5.91
CA PRO A 282 -24.45 -3.06 -6.10
C PRO A 282 -23.46 -3.77 -5.17
N GLU A 283 -23.84 -4.09 -3.93
CA GLU A 283 -23.02 -4.77 -2.92
C GLU A 283 -22.59 -6.19 -3.33
N GLU A 284 -23.37 -6.83 -4.21
CA GLU A 284 -23.04 -8.17 -4.72
C GLU A 284 -21.96 -8.16 -5.81
N LEU A 285 -21.64 -6.98 -6.39
CA LEU A 285 -20.72 -6.83 -7.51
C LEU A 285 -19.26 -6.74 -7.04
N THR A 286 -18.52 -7.84 -7.09
CA THR A 286 -17.15 -7.89 -6.53
C THR A 286 -16.06 -7.84 -7.59
N LEU A 287 -14.99 -7.08 -7.33
CA LEU A 287 -13.79 -6.99 -8.15
C LEU A 287 -12.53 -7.26 -7.33
N CYS A 288 -11.62 -8.06 -7.88
CA CYS A 288 -10.30 -8.28 -7.31
C CYS A 288 -9.18 -7.93 -8.29
N ASP A 289 -8.20 -7.16 -7.83
CA ASP A 289 -6.90 -7.03 -8.47
C ASP A 289 -5.84 -7.83 -7.67
N PRO A 290 -5.35 -8.97 -8.20
CA PRO A 290 -4.43 -9.86 -7.51
C PRO A 290 -2.96 -9.42 -7.54
N ALA A 291 -2.64 -8.28 -8.17
CA ALA A 291 -1.31 -7.69 -8.22
C ALA A 291 -1.44 -6.16 -8.35
N CYS A 292 -2.10 -5.55 -7.36
CA CYS A 292 -2.71 -4.24 -7.52
C CYS A 292 -1.74 -3.06 -7.56
N GLY A 293 -0.47 -3.25 -7.19
CA GLY A 293 0.51 -2.17 -7.11
C GLY A 293 -0.02 -1.02 -6.25
N SER A 294 0.03 0.20 -6.80
CA SER A 294 -0.51 1.42 -6.17
C SER A 294 -2.02 1.62 -6.37
N GLY A 295 -2.74 0.62 -6.89
CA GLY A 295 -4.21 0.56 -6.85
C GLY A 295 -4.95 1.26 -7.99
N HIS A 296 -4.31 1.64 -9.09
CA HIS A 296 -4.96 2.37 -10.20
C HIS A 296 -6.25 1.69 -10.72
N ILE A 297 -6.25 0.37 -10.85
CA ILE A 297 -7.44 -0.41 -11.25
C ILE A 297 -8.54 -0.28 -10.20
N LEU A 298 -8.19 -0.39 -8.92
CA LEU A 298 -9.14 -0.28 -7.80
C LEU A 298 -9.70 1.14 -7.68
N VAL A 299 -8.90 2.17 -7.91
CA VAL A 299 -9.31 3.59 -7.87
C VAL A 299 -10.35 3.89 -8.96
N TYR A 300 -10.13 3.43 -10.19
CA TYR A 300 -11.14 3.62 -11.24
C TYR A 300 -12.38 2.74 -11.00
N ALA A 301 -12.20 1.50 -10.52
CA ALA A 301 -13.33 0.65 -10.16
C ALA A 301 -14.19 1.27 -9.03
N PHE A 302 -13.57 1.98 -8.08
CA PHE A 302 -14.29 2.76 -7.06
C PHE A 302 -15.19 3.82 -7.71
N ASP A 303 -14.67 4.60 -8.66
CA ASP A 303 -15.45 5.64 -9.35
C ASP A 303 -16.64 5.04 -10.10
N LEU A 304 -16.44 3.95 -10.84
CA LEU A 304 -17.54 3.30 -11.56
C LEU A 304 -18.58 2.70 -10.61
N LEU A 305 -18.14 2.05 -9.52
CA LEU A 305 -19.05 1.55 -8.49
C LEU A 305 -19.83 2.69 -7.83
N PHE A 306 -19.20 3.82 -7.55
CA PHE A 306 -19.88 4.97 -6.96
C PHE A 306 -21.04 5.45 -7.84
N GLU A 307 -20.82 5.55 -9.15
CA GLU A 307 -21.86 5.87 -10.12
C GLU A 307 -22.98 4.81 -10.18
N ILE A 308 -22.64 3.53 -10.04
CA ILE A 308 -23.61 2.41 -9.93
C ILE A 308 -24.50 2.58 -8.69
N TYR A 309 -23.91 2.76 -7.52
CA TYR A 309 -24.67 2.96 -6.27
C TYR A 309 -25.54 4.22 -6.33
N GLN A 310 -25.04 5.30 -6.93
CA GLN A 310 -25.83 6.53 -7.09
C GLN A 310 -27.02 6.33 -8.03
N GLU A 311 -26.89 5.59 -9.13
CA GLU A 311 -28.00 5.26 -10.02
C GLU A 311 -29.09 4.45 -9.29
N GLU A 312 -28.69 3.55 -8.40
CA GLU A 312 -29.59 2.76 -7.54
C GLU A 312 -30.17 3.56 -6.35
N GLY A 313 -29.82 4.84 -6.19
CA GLY A 313 -30.44 5.76 -5.25
C GLY A 313 -29.84 5.78 -3.85
N TYR A 314 -28.62 5.28 -3.66
CA TYR A 314 -27.91 5.34 -2.37
C TYR A 314 -27.48 6.77 -2.04
N PHE A 315 -27.40 7.09 -0.75
CA PHE A 315 -26.90 8.38 -0.29
C PHE A 315 -25.38 8.48 -0.54
N PRO A 316 -24.88 9.55 -1.18
CA PRO A 316 -23.47 9.68 -1.53
C PRO A 316 -22.47 9.44 -0.40
N GLU A 317 -22.83 9.79 0.84
CA GLU A 317 -21.98 9.66 2.03
C GLU A 317 -21.89 8.21 2.56
N ASP A 318 -22.84 7.34 2.22
CA ASP A 318 -22.85 5.92 2.62
C ASP A 318 -22.08 5.04 1.64
N ILE A 319 -22.04 5.45 0.37
CA ILE A 319 -21.49 4.65 -0.73
C ILE A 319 -20.02 4.26 -0.53
N PRO A 320 -19.10 5.15 -0.11
CA PRO A 320 -17.69 4.79 0.01
C PRO A 320 -17.42 3.63 0.96
N ALA A 321 -18.13 3.60 2.09
CA ALA A 321 -18.03 2.52 3.07
C ALA A 321 -18.45 1.18 2.47
N LEU A 322 -19.56 1.16 1.72
CA LEU A 322 -20.07 -0.04 1.05
C LEU A 322 -19.08 -0.54 -0.01
N ILE A 323 -18.53 0.36 -0.84
CA ILE A 323 -17.56 0.01 -1.88
C ILE A 323 -16.32 -0.67 -1.28
N LEU A 324 -15.74 -0.07 -0.25
CA LEU A 324 -14.50 -0.58 0.35
C LEU A 324 -14.72 -1.86 1.14
N GLN A 325 -15.89 -2.09 1.72
CA GLN A 325 -16.20 -3.28 2.53
C GLN A 325 -16.73 -4.46 1.71
N SER A 326 -17.47 -4.20 0.62
CA SER A 326 -18.20 -5.24 -0.11
C SER A 326 -17.65 -5.52 -1.50
N ASN A 327 -17.14 -4.50 -2.20
CA ASN A 327 -16.90 -4.61 -3.64
C ASN A 327 -15.43 -4.83 -4.03
N LEU A 328 -14.51 -4.06 -3.44
CA LEU A 328 -13.12 -3.99 -3.93
C LEU A 328 -12.15 -4.81 -3.08
N PHE A 329 -11.32 -5.60 -3.74
CA PHE A 329 -10.28 -6.42 -3.10
C PHE A 329 -8.95 -6.31 -3.85
N GLY A 330 -7.86 -6.08 -3.13
CA GLY A 330 -6.51 -5.98 -3.69
C GLY A 330 -5.54 -6.97 -3.03
N MET A 331 -4.54 -7.42 -3.77
CA MET A 331 -3.39 -8.15 -3.23
C MET A 331 -2.09 -7.59 -3.80
N GLU A 332 -1.06 -7.49 -2.97
CA GLU A 332 0.23 -6.92 -3.35
C GLU A 332 1.35 -7.50 -2.49
N ILE A 333 2.51 -7.79 -3.08
CA ILE A 333 3.69 -8.31 -2.36
C ILE A 333 4.51 -7.19 -1.73
N ASP A 334 4.48 -5.98 -2.32
CA ASP A 334 5.18 -4.82 -1.80
C ASP A 334 4.27 -3.99 -0.89
N GLY A 335 4.48 -4.11 0.43
CA GLY A 335 3.69 -3.37 1.42
C GLY A 335 3.63 -1.86 1.19
N ARG A 336 4.67 -1.29 0.59
CA ARG A 336 4.75 0.14 0.25
C ARG A 336 3.77 0.54 -0.85
N ALA A 337 3.64 -0.31 -1.87
CA ALA A 337 2.68 -0.10 -2.94
C ALA A 337 1.24 -0.25 -2.41
N ALA A 338 1.03 -1.24 -1.55
CA ALA A 338 -0.24 -1.48 -0.89
C ALA A 338 -0.69 -0.31 0.01
N GLU A 339 0.23 0.31 0.76
CA GLU A 339 -0.05 1.53 1.54
C GLU A 339 -0.59 2.66 0.65
N ILE A 340 0.01 2.86 -0.52
CA ILE A 340 -0.45 3.88 -1.47
C ILE A 340 -1.81 3.51 -2.06
N ALA A 341 -2.04 2.24 -2.38
CA ALA A 341 -3.33 1.78 -2.88
C ALA A 341 -4.46 2.03 -1.85
N LYS A 342 -4.20 1.71 -0.58
CA LYS A 342 -5.14 1.98 0.53
C LYS A 342 -5.40 3.47 0.69
N PHE A 343 -4.33 4.27 0.75
CA PHE A 343 -4.44 5.71 0.87
C PHE A 343 -5.24 6.30 -0.29
N ALA A 344 -4.96 5.88 -1.52
CA ALA A 344 -5.68 6.33 -2.71
C ALA A 344 -7.18 6.05 -2.62
N LEU A 345 -7.56 4.83 -2.25
CA LEU A 345 -8.96 4.45 -2.06
C LEU A 345 -9.65 5.24 -0.95
N GLU A 346 -8.97 5.48 0.17
CA GLU A 346 -9.52 6.29 1.26
C GLU A 346 -9.61 7.78 0.92
N MET A 347 -8.71 8.32 0.07
CA MET A 347 -8.85 9.69 -0.44
C MET A 347 -10.04 9.83 -1.39
N LYS A 348 -10.31 8.81 -2.22
CA LYS A 348 -11.52 8.74 -3.04
C LYS A 348 -12.78 8.68 -2.17
N ALA A 349 -12.72 7.92 -1.08
CA ALA A 349 -13.81 7.88 -0.10
C ALA A 349 -14.03 9.24 0.58
N ARG A 350 -12.95 9.85 1.09
CA ARG A 350 -12.98 11.16 1.76
C ARG A 350 -13.42 12.32 0.87
N GLU A 351 -13.23 12.21 -0.44
CA GLU A 351 -13.74 13.14 -1.44
C GLU A 351 -15.27 13.15 -1.48
N LYS A 352 -15.91 12.00 -1.27
CA LYS A 352 -17.37 11.83 -1.34
C LYS A 352 -18.06 11.89 0.01
N ASP A 353 -17.34 11.59 1.08
CA ASP A 353 -17.81 11.57 2.47
C ASP A 353 -16.82 12.33 3.38
N PRO A 354 -17.14 13.57 3.80
CA PRO A 354 -16.24 14.36 4.63
C PRO A 354 -15.91 13.78 6.00
N ASP A 355 -16.75 12.91 6.53
CA ASP A 355 -16.56 12.31 7.85
C ASP A 355 -15.98 10.89 7.75
N PHE A 356 -15.52 10.48 6.55
CA PHE A 356 -15.09 9.11 6.27
C PHE A 356 -14.02 8.58 7.24
N PHE A 357 -13.06 9.42 7.63
CA PHE A 357 -11.99 9.01 8.56
C PHE A 357 -12.51 8.68 9.97
N GLU A 358 -13.65 9.20 10.38
CA GLU A 358 -14.29 8.87 11.66
C GLU A 358 -14.90 7.46 11.67
N LYS A 359 -15.13 6.88 10.48
CA LYS A 359 -15.70 5.54 10.32
C LYS A 359 -14.66 4.43 10.55
N HIS A 360 -13.36 4.75 10.55
CA HIS A 360 -12.25 3.80 10.73
C HIS A 360 -12.34 2.57 9.80
N ILE A 361 -12.69 2.81 8.52
CA ILE A 361 -12.80 1.77 7.50
C ILE A 361 -11.48 1.68 6.73
N ASP A 362 -10.86 0.51 6.74
CA ASP A 362 -9.67 0.19 5.96
C ASP A 362 -10.06 -0.40 4.59
N ALA A 363 -9.32 -0.04 3.55
CA ALA A 363 -9.49 -0.65 2.24
C ALA A 363 -9.00 -2.11 2.24
N ASN A 364 -9.72 -2.99 1.56
CA ASN A 364 -9.45 -4.43 1.48
C ASN A 364 -8.26 -4.77 0.54
N VAL A 365 -7.10 -4.16 0.78
CA VAL A 365 -5.83 -4.46 0.11
C VAL A 365 -4.93 -5.26 1.06
N THR A 366 -4.65 -6.52 0.71
CA THR A 366 -3.84 -7.43 1.54
C THR A 366 -2.39 -7.47 1.07
N VAL A 367 -1.46 -7.18 1.98
CA VAL A 367 -0.03 -7.39 1.75
C VAL A 367 0.30 -8.87 1.91
N LEU A 368 0.94 -9.44 0.90
CA LEU A 368 1.36 -10.85 0.85
C LEU A 368 2.78 -10.98 1.44
N GLU A 369 2.86 -10.80 2.76
CA GLU A 369 4.13 -10.81 3.49
C GLU A 369 4.66 -12.23 3.74
N SER A 370 5.98 -12.39 3.65
CA SER A 370 6.64 -13.63 4.06
C SER A 370 6.58 -13.84 5.56
N VAL A 371 6.27 -15.06 5.97
CA VAL A 371 6.16 -15.48 7.37
C VAL A 371 7.00 -16.75 7.57
N ALA A 372 8.10 -16.60 8.30
CA ALA A 372 8.95 -17.72 8.73
C ALA A 372 8.87 -17.93 10.24
N PHE A 373 9.00 -19.17 10.68
CA PHE A 373 9.03 -19.54 12.10
C PHE A 373 10.37 -20.17 12.46
N GLU A 374 10.88 -19.82 13.65
CA GLU A 374 12.06 -20.50 14.18
C GLU A 374 11.77 -21.98 14.44
N PRO A 375 12.79 -22.86 14.34
CA PRO A 375 12.63 -24.27 14.65
C PRO A 375 12.01 -24.50 16.03
N GLY A 376 10.89 -25.23 16.08
CA GLY A 376 10.16 -25.52 17.32
C GLY A 376 9.19 -24.44 17.79
N ALA A 377 9.13 -23.27 17.14
CA ALA A 377 8.18 -22.20 17.51
C ALA A 377 6.70 -22.62 17.36
N LEU A 378 6.42 -23.61 16.50
CA LEU A 378 5.10 -24.19 16.29
C LEU A 378 4.90 -25.54 17.02
N ALA A 379 5.78 -25.89 17.97
CA ALA A 379 5.66 -27.14 18.71
C ALA A 379 4.32 -27.18 19.48
N GLY A 380 3.50 -28.19 19.21
CA GLY A 380 2.18 -28.32 19.83
C GLY A 380 1.08 -27.49 19.18
N ALA A 381 1.35 -26.74 18.10
CA ALA A 381 0.38 -25.90 17.39
C ALA A 381 -0.61 -26.68 16.48
N GLY A 382 -0.83 -27.96 16.76
CA GLY A 382 -1.75 -28.80 16.00
C GLY A 382 -1.29 -29.08 14.55
N PRO A 383 -2.22 -29.13 13.57
CA PRO A 383 -1.93 -29.58 12.20
C PRO A 383 -0.90 -28.74 11.45
N ILE A 384 -0.76 -27.45 11.78
CA ILE A 384 0.15 -26.55 11.05
C ILE A 384 1.60 -27.02 11.11
N ALA A 385 2.00 -27.69 12.19
CA ALA A 385 3.36 -28.19 12.36
C ALA A 385 3.73 -29.28 11.32
N GLY A 386 2.72 -29.92 10.70
CA GLY A 386 2.90 -30.88 9.62
C GLY A 386 2.59 -30.33 8.23
N ALA A 387 2.18 -29.06 8.11
CA ALA A 387 1.78 -28.43 6.86
C ALA A 387 3.00 -27.84 6.13
N ALA A 388 3.94 -28.70 5.71
CA ALA A 388 5.21 -28.28 5.13
C ALA A 388 5.03 -27.38 3.91
N ASP A 389 4.13 -27.73 2.98
CA ASP A 389 3.89 -26.92 1.76
C ASP A 389 3.31 -25.54 2.08
N LEU A 390 2.47 -25.42 3.11
CA LEU A 390 1.92 -24.15 3.58
C LEU A 390 3.02 -23.28 4.19
N LEU A 391 3.83 -23.85 5.08
CA LEU A 391 4.92 -23.12 5.74
C LEU A 391 5.99 -22.68 4.73
N ASP A 392 6.34 -23.54 3.78
CA ASP A 392 7.27 -23.24 2.67
C ASP A 392 6.73 -22.11 1.78
N ALA A 393 5.46 -22.18 1.39
CA ALA A 393 4.83 -21.10 0.61
C ALA A 393 4.83 -19.76 1.36
N PHE A 394 4.58 -19.77 2.68
CA PHE A 394 4.58 -18.55 3.50
C PHE A 394 5.97 -18.00 3.74
N GLU A 395 7.01 -18.82 3.86
CA GLU A 395 8.39 -18.33 3.93
C GLU A 395 8.78 -17.60 2.63
N HIS A 396 8.25 -18.06 1.50
CA HIS A 396 8.50 -17.51 0.15
C HIS A 396 7.32 -16.68 -0.40
N MET A 397 6.46 -16.13 0.46
CA MET A 397 5.21 -15.47 0.03
C MET A 397 5.43 -14.26 -0.88
N THR A 398 6.52 -13.51 -0.70
CA THR A 398 6.84 -12.38 -1.59
C THR A 398 7.36 -12.81 -2.97
N GLU A 399 7.68 -14.08 -3.17
CA GLU A 399 8.11 -14.65 -4.46
C GLU A 399 6.95 -15.37 -5.17
N VAL A 400 6.13 -16.07 -4.39
CA VAL A 400 4.95 -16.78 -4.86
C VAL A 400 3.78 -15.83 -5.10
N GLY A 401 3.56 -14.88 -4.18
CA GLY A 401 2.51 -13.89 -4.22
C GLY A 401 1.11 -14.50 -4.36
N SER A 402 0.25 -13.81 -5.11
CA SER A 402 -1.16 -14.20 -5.23
C SER A 402 -1.37 -15.48 -6.05
N LEU A 403 -0.31 -16.05 -6.63
CA LEU A 403 -0.34 -17.35 -7.32
C LEU A 403 -0.52 -18.52 -6.36
N TYR A 404 -0.29 -18.36 -5.05
CA TYR A 404 -0.59 -19.40 -4.09
C TYR A 404 -2.09 -19.71 -4.05
N VAL A 405 -2.44 -20.98 -4.14
CA VAL A 405 -3.82 -21.48 -4.02
C VAL A 405 -3.94 -22.25 -2.71
N PRO A 406 -4.65 -21.70 -1.71
CA PRO A 406 -4.83 -22.39 -0.43
C PRO A 406 -5.45 -23.78 -0.60
N ALA A 407 -4.85 -24.78 0.05
CA ALA A 407 -5.41 -26.11 0.16
C ALA A 407 -6.59 -26.13 1.15
N PRO A 408 -7.55 -27.07 1.02
CA PRO A 408 -8.75 -27.10 1.87
C PRO A 408 -8.49 -27.16 3.39
N GLY A 409 -7.30 -27.59 3.83
CA GLY A 409 -6.92 -27.70 5.23
C GLY A 409 -6.14 -26.52 5.79
N ASP A 410 -5.64 -25.60 4.95
CA ASP A 410 -4.66 -24.59 5.38
C ASP A 410 -5.25 -23.59 6.37
N MET A 411 -6.45 -23.07 6.07
CA MET A 411 -7.14 -22.15 6.96
C MET A 411 -7.41 -22.79 8.33
N ALA A 412 -7.88 -24.04 8.33
CA ALA A 412 -8.15 -24.77 9.56
C ALA A 412 -6.85 -25.02 10.36
N ALA A 413 -5.73 -25.30 9.69
CA ALA A 413 -4.44 -25.48 10.34
C ALA A 413 -3.99 -24.19 11.06
N VAL A 414 -4.12 -23.04 10.41
CA VAL A 414 -3.78 -21.73 10.99
C VAL A 414 -4.73 -21.36 12.13
N ASP A 415 -6.04 -21.56 11.99
CA ASP A 415 -7.01 -21.26 13.06
C ASP A 415 -6.75 -22.09 14.33
N ASN A 416 -6.46 -23.39 14.17
CA ASN A 416 -6.11 -24.25 15.31
C ASN A 416 -4.81 -23.81 15.97
N ALA A 417 -3.82 -23.38 15.19
CA ALA A 417 -2.58 -22.84 15.71
C ALA A 417 -2.83 -21.55 16.52
N ILE A 418 -3.61 -20.60 15.99
CA ILE A 418 -3.97 -19.37 16.71
C ILE A 418 -4.65 -19.68 18.05
N ALA A 419 -5.54 -20.67 18.08
CA ALA A 419 -6.22 -21.08 19.31
C ALA A 419 -5.28 -21.75 20.34
N SER A 420 -4.10 -22.21 19.92
CA SER A 420 -3.15 -22.95 20.76
C SER A 420 -2.12 -22.06 21.46
N PHE A 421 -2.02 -20.77 21.10
CA PHE A 421 -1.08 -19.82 21.72
C PHE A 421 -1.82 -18.77 22.54
N SER A 422 -1.27 -18.43 23.72
CA SER A 422 -1.69 -17.29 24.53
C SER A 422 -0.84 -16.06 24.23
N GLY A 423 -1.44 -14.87 24.23
CA GLY A 423 -0.73 -13.60 24.04
C GLY A 423 -0.05 -13.04 25.30
N ASP A 424 -0.02 -13.82 26.39
CA ASP A 424 0.42 -13.35 27.71
C ASP A 424 1.94 -13.25 27.86
N ASP A 425 2.71 -13.95 27.02
CA ASP A 425 4.17 -13.81 26.93
C ASP A 425 4.61 -13.28 25.56
N LEU A 426 5.80 -12.66 25.53
CA LEU A 426 6.32 -11.96 24.36
C LEU A 426 6.57 -12.90 23.16
N LEU A 427 6.95 -14.15 23.43
CA LEU A 427 7.23 -15.15 22.41
C LEU A 427 5.92 -15.61 21.73
N GLY A 428 4.91 -15.95 22.52
CA GLY A 428 3.58 -16.30 22.07
C GLY A 428 2.90 -15.15 21.33
N ALA A 429 3.08 -13.91 21.78
CA ALA A 429 2.61 -12.72 21.06
C ALA A 429 3.23 -12.58 19.65
N GLY A 430 4.54 -12.85 19.51
CA GLY A 430 5.23 -12.84 18.22
C GLY A 430 4.71 -13.92 17.26
N VAL A 431 4.55 -15.14 17.76
CA VAL A 431 3.98 -16.26 16.97
C VAL A 431 2.53 -15.99 16.58
N LEU A 432 1.70 -15.48 17.48
CA LEU A 432 0.32 -15.11 17.20
C LEU A 432 0.22 -14.02 16.14
N LYS A 433 1.10 -13.02 16.16
CA LYS A 433 1.16 -11.99 15.11
C LYS A 433 1.41 -12.64 13.74
N LYS A 434 2.43 -13.50 13.64
CA LYS A 434 2.77 -14.24 12.41
C LYS A 434 1.60 -15.10 11.91
N LEU A 435 0.95 -15.86 12.81
CA LEU A 435 -0.20 -16.68 12.46
C LEU A 435 -1.41 -15.86 11.99
N ARG A 436 -1.66 -14.68 12.60
CA ARG A 436 -2.71 -13.75 12.13
C ARG A 436 -2.39 -13.17 10.76
N THR A 437 -1.13 -12.85 10.47
CA THR A 437 -0.70 -12.48 9.12
C THR A 437 -1.00 -13.61 8.14
N MET A 438 -0.66 -14.85 8.47
CA MET A 438 -0.99 -16.00 7.62
C MET A 438 -2.49 -16.12 7.36
N LYS A 439 -3.31 -15.99 8.40
CA LYS A 439 -4.77 -16.04 8.27
C LYS A 439 -5.30 -14.98 7.32
N ASN A 440 -4.89 -13.73 7.48
CA ASN A 440 -5.34 -12.62 6.63
C ASN A 440 -4.97 -12.84 5.15
N VAL A 441 -3.77 -13.37 4.89
CA VAL A 441 -3.33 -13.74 3.54
C VAL A 441 -4.17 -14.88 2.98
N LEU A 442 -4.39 -15.95 3.74
CA LEU A 442 -5.21 -17.09 3.31
C LEU A 442 -6.66 -16.67 3.03
N GLU A 443 -7.22 -15.75 3.82
CA GLU A 443 -8.58 -15.22 3.62
C GLU A 443 -8.65 -14.49 2.28
N ALA A 444 -7.68 -13.63 1.98
CA ALA A 444 -7.61 -12.92 0.71
C ALA A 444 -7.47 -13.89 -0.49
N LEU A 445 -6.56 -14.86 -0.40
CA LEU A 445 -6.29 -15.82 -1.48
C LEU A 445 -7.43 -16.82 -1.73
N SER A 446 -8.31 -17.02 -0.74
CA SER A 446 -9.45 -17.93 -0.83
C SER A 446 -10.69 -17.28 -1.46
N ARG A 447 -10.72 -15.94 -1.56
CA ARG A 447 -11.87 -15.20 -2.10
C ARG A 447 -12.19 -15.61 -3.54
N ARG A 448 -13.47 -15.57 -3.86
CA ARG A 448 -14.00 -15.71 -5.22
C ARG A 448 -14.80 -14.47 -5.57
N VAL A 449 -14.50 -13.84 -6.70
CA VAL A 449 -15.12 -12.57 -7.11
C VAL A 449 -15.76 -12.66 -8.49
N ASP A 450 -16.61 -11.70 -8.82
CA ASP A 450 -17.30 -11.66 -10.12
C ASP A 450 -16.36 -11.20 -11.23
N CYS A 451 -15.45 -10.27 -10.93
CA CYS A 451 -14.47 -9.74 -11.86
C CYS A 451 -13.05 -9.79 -11.29
N VAL A 452 -12.12 -10.41 -12.01
CA VAL A 452 -10.68 -10.25 -11.76
C VAL A 452 -10.15 -9.29 -12.79
N VAL A 453 -9.50 -8.21 -12.35
CA VAL A 453 -8.94 -7.19 -13.25
C VAL A 453 -7.50 -6.90 -12.87
N ALA A 454 -6.55 -7.07 -13.78
CA ALA A 454 -5.13 -6.99 -13.41
C ALA A 454 -4.21 -6.52 -14.55
N ASN A 455 -3.10 -5.89 -14.16
CA ASN A 455 -1.87 -5.81 -14.94
C ASN A 455 -0.78 -6.62 -14.22
N PRO A 456 -0.72 -7.95 -14.41
CA PRO A 456 0.16 -8.81 -13.63
C PRO A 456 1.64 -8.55 -13.96
N PRO A 457 2.57 -8.98 -13.08
CA PRO A 457 4.01 -8.81 -13.30
C PRO A 457 4.51 -9.57 -14.53
N TYR A 458 5.39 -8.94 -15.32
CA TYR A 458 6.03 -9.55 -16.48
C TYR A 458 7.45 -9.96 -16.12
N LEU A 459 7.67 -11.26 -15.94
CA LEU A 459 8.98 -11.81 -15.60
C LEU A 459 9.12 -13.18 -16.25
N GLY A 460 10.00 -13.27 -17.23
CA GLY A 460 10.30 -14.53 -17.92
C GLY A 460 11.09 -15.49 -17.03
N ASN A 461 10.94 -16.79 -17.26
CA ASN A 461 11.57 -17.84 -16.47
C ASN A 461 13.11 -17.76 -16.38
N SER A 462 13.76 -17.06 -17.31
CA SER A 462 15.19 -16.78 -17.30
C SER A 462 15.62 -15.88 -16.14
N HIS A 463 14.71 -15.23 -15.44
CA HIS A 463 15.00 -14.36 -14.30
C HIS A 463 14.59 -14.96 -12.95
N PHE A 464 13.88 -16.09 -12.95
CA PHE A 464 13.49 -16.77 -11.71
C PHE A 464 14.71 -17.31 -10.99
N ASN A 465 14.75 -17.14 -9.67
CA ASN A 465 15.66 -17.88 -8.82
C ASN A 465 15.25 -19.36 -8.71
N ASP A 466 16.09 -20.16 -8.06
CA ASP A 466 15.90 -21.61 -8.00
C ASP A 466 14.62 -22.03 -7.26
N CYS A 467 14.28 -21.35 -6.16
CA CYS A 467 13.07 -21.63 -5.37
C CYS A 467 11.80 -21.38 -6.20
N MET A 468 11.66 -20.15 -6.71
CA MET A 468 10.54 -19.74 -7.55
C MET A 468 10.41 -20.61 -8.81
N SER A 469 11.54 -20.93 -9.46
CA SER A 469 11.58 -21.80 -10.65
C SER A 469 11.08 -23.21 -10.35
N ALA A 470 11.46 -23.80 -9.22
CA ALA A 470 10.99 -25.12 -8.80
C ALA A 470 9.50 -25.11 -8.46
N TRP A 471 9.06 -24.10 -7.69
CA TRP A 471 7.66 -23.93 -7.29
C TRP A 471 6.74 -23.73 -8.49
N ILE A 472 7.06 -22.79 -9.40
CA ILE A 472 6.25 -22.52 -10.60
C ILE A 472 6.15 -23.75 -11.50
N LYS A 473 7.22 -24.52 -11.66
CA LYS A 473 7.18 -25.77 -12.45
C LYS A 473 6.25 -26.82 -11.87
N ARG A 474 6.08 -26.83 -10.54
CA ARG A 474 5.20 -27.76 -9.82
C ARG A 474 3.74 -27.32 -9.91
N GLU A 475 3.46 -26.06 -9.61
CA GLU A 475 2.09 -25.53 -9.50
C GLU A 475 1.48 -25.06 -10.83
N TYR A 476 2.32 -24.56 -11.75
CA TYR A 476 1.92 -23.98 -13.04
C TYR A 476 2.69 -24.63 -14.21
N PRO A 477 2.63 -25.96 -14.39
CA PRO A 477 3.49 -26.67 -15.33
C PRO A 477 3.31 -26.26 -16.79
N GLU A 478 2.13 -25.76 -17.17
CA GLU A 478 1.79 -25.33 -18.53
C GLU A 478 2.05 -23.82 -18.75
N GLU A 479 2.03 -23.03 -17.68
CA GLU A 479 2.14 -21.57 -17.71
C GLU A 479 3.52 -21.04 -17.29
N LYS A 480 4.41 -21.93 -16.85
CA LYS A 480 5.72 -21.67 -16.21
C LYS A 480 6.73 -20.79 -16.96
N SER A 481 6.46 -20.41 -18.19
CA SER A 481 7.41 -19.68 -19.03
C SER A 481 7.44 -18.18 -18.72
N ASP A 482 6.36 -17.61 -18.17
CA ASP A 482 6.27 -16.23 -17.71
C ASP A 482 5.34 -16.12 -16.48
N LEU A 483 5.58 -15.13 -15.62
CA LEU A 483 4.67 -14.85 -14.51
C LEU A 483 3.28 -14.44 -15.00
N CYS A 484 3.18 -13.59 -16.02
CA CYS A 484 1.88 -13.10 -16.47
C CYS A 484 0.96 -14.23 -16.95
N THR A 485 1.51 -15.30 -17.52
CA THR A 485 0.74 -16.49 -17.92
C THR A 485 0.27 -17.31 -16.73
N CYS A 486 1.05 -17.39 -15.65
CA CYS A 486 0.60 -18.01 -14.39
C CYS A 486 -0.58 -17.22 -13.80
N PHE A 487 -0.52 -15.89 -13.88
CA PHE A 487 -1.60 -15.00 -13.46
C PHE A 487 -2.88 -15.15 -14.28
N ILE A 488 -2.80 -15.42 -15.60
CA ILE A 488 -3.99 -15.73 -16.42
C ILE A 488 -4.74 -16.92 -15.82
N LYS A 489 -4.05 -18.03 -15.53
CA LYS A 489 -4.66 -19.21 -14.89
C LYS A 489 -5.18 -18.92 -13.50
N ARG A 490 -4.40 -18.19 -12.69
CA ARG A 490 -4.82 -17.80 -11.34
C ARG A 490 -6.08 -16.93 -11.37
N GLY A 491 -6.17 -15.99 -12.32
CA GLY A 491 -7.34 -15.14 -12.53
C GLY A 491 -8.62 -15.94 -12.75
N PHE A 492 -8.58 -16.95 -13.63
CA PHE A 492 -9.73 -17.85 -13.81
C PHE A 492 -10.09 -18.65 -12.56
N SER A 493 -9.12 -18.98 -11.70
CA SER A 493 -9.39 -19.68 -10.45
C SER A 493 -10.03 -18.79 -9.38
N ILE A 494 -9.74 -17.49 -9.40
CA ILE A 494 -10.29 -16.47 -8.47
C ILE A 494 -11.67 -16.01 -8.95
N ALA A 495 -11.87 -15.89 -10.27
CA ALA A 495 -13.17 -15.55 -10.83
C ALA A 495 -14.20 -16.65 -10.50
N LYS A 496 -15.42 -16.23 -10.12
CA LYS A 496 -16.57 -17.12 -10.01
C LYS A 496 -16.89 -17.71 -11.39
N ALA A 497 -17.62 -18.83 -11.40
CA ALA A 497 -18.14 -19.37 -12.66
C ALA A 497 -19.00 -18.32 -13.37
N LYS A 498 -18.76 -18.12 -14.68
CA LYS A 498 -19.35 -17.06 -15.52
C LYS A 498 -18.92 -15.63 -15.16
N GLY A 499 -17.91 -15.47 -14.30
CA GLY A 499 -17.28 -14.20 -14.01
C GLY A 499 -16.30 -13.77 -15.11
N TYR A 500 -15.73 -12.58 -14.95
CA TYR A 500 -14.74 -12.02 -15.86
C TYR A 500 -13.33 -12.15 -15.31
N SER A 501 -12.37 -12.46 -16.17
CA SER A 501 -10.93 -12.32 -15.91
C SER A 501 -10.35 -11.44 -17.01
N SER A 502 -10.12 -10.17 -16.69
CA SER A 502 -9.73 -9.10 -17.62
C SER A 502 -8.31 -8.63 -17.30
N MET A 503 -7.34 -8.99 -18.14
CA MET A 503 -5.93 -8.70 -17.85
C MET A 503 -5.21 -8.11 -19.05
N VAL A 504 -4.26 -7.21 -18.80
CA VAL A 504 -3.27 -6.80 -19.79
C VAL A 504 -2.02 -7.65 -19.62
N THR A 505 -1.69 -8.47 -20.61
CA THR A 505 -0.57 -9.41 -20.55
C THR A 505 0.27 -9.36 -21.82
N MET A 506 1.48 -9.93 -21.76
CA MET A 506 2.27 -10.19 -22.96
C MET A 506 1.53 -11.18 -23.88
N HIS A 507 1.59 -10.96 -25.20
CA HIS A 507 0.88 -11.79 -26.20
C HIS A 507 1.69 -12.99 -26.69
N SER A 508 2.95 -13.12 -26.27
CA SER A 508 3.89 -14.13 -26.79
C SER A 508 3.38 -15.57 -26.61
N TRP A 509 2.62 -15.84 -25.55
CA TRP A 509 2.07 -17.16 -25.26
C TRP A 509 1.09 -17.67 -26.34
N MET A 510 0.47 -16.79 -27.11
CA MET A 510 -0.41 -17.17 -28.21
C MET A 510 0.34 -17.79 -29.42
N PHE A 511 1.66 -17.62 -29.48
CA PHE A 511 2.48 -17.97 -30.65
C PHE A 511 3.62 -18.93 -30.34
N LEU A 512 4.05 -19.02 -29.08
CA LEU A 512 5.19 -19.84 -28.67
C LEU A 512 4.81 -21.31 -28.49
N SER A 513 5.60 -22.20 -29.08
CA SER A 513 5.38 -23.65 -28.99
C SER A 513 5.49 -24.22 -27.57
N SER A 514 6.11 -23.49 -26.64
CA SER A 514 6.16 -23.88 -25.23
C SER A 514 4.80 -23.92 -24.55
N TYR A 515 3.79 -23.24 -25.12
CA TYR A 515 2.41 -23.24 -24.63
C TYR A 515 1.46 -24.07 -25.50
N LEU A 516 1.96 -24.63 -26.61
CA LEU A 516 1.23 -25.63 -27.37
C LEU A 516 1.36 -26.95 -26.62
N THR A 517 0.40 -27.25 -25.75
CA THR A 517 0.34 -28.56 -25.08
C THR A 517 0.30 -29.66 -26.15
N VAL A 518 1.26 -30.59 -26.09
CA VAL A 518 1.31 -31.82 -26.91
C VAL A 518 0.45 -32.90 -26.29
#